data_AF-A0A3A4VGD6-F1
#
_entry.id   AF-A0A3A4VGD6-F1
#
_cell.length_a   1.000
_cell.length_b   1.000
_cell.length_c   1.000
_cell.angle_alpha   90.00
_cell.angle_beta   90.00
_cell.angle_gamma   90.00
#
_symmetry.space_group_name_H-M   'P 1'
#
loop_
_entity.id
_entity.type
_entity.pdbx_description
1 polymer ?
#
loop_
_entity_poly.entity_id
_entity_poly.type
_entity_poly.pdbx_seq_one_letter_code
_entity_poly.pdbx_strand_id
1 'polypeptide(L)'
;MQMSMPLNENAKSVPAAKPAANGRNGRKIWLSHTGLGGLDRCPRCFWLQYRQGIYQPEGIVSRLANRFDVLVKHYFDRFRGTDELPPIVAGHVEGRLESPFQEEYFYRVDDQYGFKGKLDECLVRADGTYTPVDHKTSSSDPRIERAMYASYQEQLDAYAFLLESNGKPTSGIGHLIYYYPDSTEDLHNGVQMAVVVKTLKTDPLSVLPRIKRGITVLEQPIPDPSPECVFCIWRERVGNFIPAKL
;
A
#
# COMPACT_ATOMS: atom_id res chain seq x y z
N MET A 1 -7.76 -35.37 -57.47
CA MET A 1 -7.45 -36.19 -56.29
C MET A 1 -7.07 -35.24 -55.17
N GLN A 2 -8.04 -34.92 -54.32
CA GLN A 2 -7.96 -33.89 -53.28
C GLN A 2 -7.70 -34.62 -51.97
N MET A 3 -6.49 -34.49 -51.40
CA MET A 3 -6.17 -35.09 -50.11
C MET A 3 -6.54 -34.10 -49.00
N SER A 4 -7.62 -34.43 -48.29
CA SER A 4 -8.05 -33.81 -47.05
C SER A 4 -7.10 -34.22 -45.91
N MET A 5 -6.59 -33.24 -45.17
CA MET A 5 -5.96 -33.46 -43.87
C MET A 5 -7.05 -33.51 -42.80
N PRO A 6 -7.02 -34.48 -41.86
CA PRO A 6 -8.00 -34.52 -40.77
C PRO A 6 -7.71 -33.41 -39.75
N LEU A 7 -8.76 -32.66 -39.40
CA LEU A 7 -8.78 -31.74 -38.27
C LEU A 7 -8.64 -32.56 -36.98
N ASN A 8 -7.63 -32.22 -36.17
CA ASN A 8 -7.41 -32.81 -34.87
C ASN A 8 -8.38 -32.19 -33.86
N GLU A 9 -9.58 -32.76 -33.75
CA GLU A 9 -10.54 -32.47 -32.69
C GLU A 9 -10.08 -33.11 -31.38
N ASN A 10 -9.16 -32.44 -30.69
CA ASN A 10 -8.87 -32.74 -29.27
C ASN A 10 -8.43 -31.47 -28.54
N ALA A 11 -9.22 -30.41 -28.66
CA ALA A 11 -9.22 -29.34 -27.67
C ALA A 11 -9.90 -29.87 -26.40
N LYS A 12 -9.13 -30.55 -25.55
CA LYS A 12 -9.57 -30.88 -24.19
C LYS A 12 -9.93 -29.57 -23.50
N SER A 13 -11.22 -29.39 -23.24
CA SER A 13 -11.73 -28.29 -22.43
C SER A 13 -10.99 -28.28 -21.10
N VAL A 14 -10.32 -27.16 -20.81
CA VAL A 14 -9.77 -26.91 -19.48
C VAL A 14 -10.95 -26.97 -18.50
N PRO A 15 -10.92 -27.85 -17.48
CA PRO A 15 -12.03 -27.97 -16.57
C PRO A 15 -12.26 -26.63 -15.89
N ALA A 16 -13.52 -26.17 -15.88
CA ALA A 16 -13.93 -24.99 -15.16
C ALA A 16 -13.37 -25.05 -13.74
N ALA A 17 -12.59 -24.04 -13.37
CA ALA A 17 -12.03 -23.92 -12.04
C ALA A 17 -13.17 -24.05 -11.02
N LYS A 18 -13.10 -25.09 -10.17
CA LYS A 18 -13.99 -25.23 -9.02
C LYS A 18 -13.99 -23.91 -8.23
N PRO A 19 -15.13 -23.50 -7.65
CA PRO A 19 -15.17 -22.28 -6.85
C PRO A 19 -14.11 -22.42 -5.76
N ALA A 20 -13.19 -21.46 -5.72
CA ALA A 20 -12.13 -21.45 -4.73
C ALA A 20 -12.77 -21.09 -3.39
N ALA A 21 -13.36 -22.08 -2.72
CA ALA A 21 -13.68 -22.02 -1.32
C ALA A 21 -12.37 -22.18 -0.53
N ASN A 22 -12.30 -21.39 0.55
CA ASN A 22 -11.25 -21.34 1.56
C ASN A 22 -10.01 -20.52 1.16
N GLY A 23 -9.97 -19.29 1.70
CA GLY A 23 -8.71 -18.71 2.13
C GLY A 23 -7.95 -19.75 2.96
N ARG A 24 -6.63 -19.82 2.74
CA ARG A 24 -5.72 -20.78 3.39
C ARG A 24 -6.14 -21.04 4.85
N ASN A 25 -6.54 -22.27 5.16
CA ASN A 25 -6.87 -22.77 6.51
C ASN A 25 -7.93 -21.99 7.29
N GLY A 26 -8.99 -21.47 6.66
CA GLY A 26 -10.07 -20.78 7.39
C GLY A 26 -9.61 -19.48 8.08
N ARG A 27 -8.44 -18.95 7.71
CA ARG A 27 -7.92 -17.69 8.25
C ARG A 27 -8.42 -16.52 7.39
N LYS A 28 -8.97 -15.51 8.04
CA LYS A 28 -9.45 -14.27 7.41
C LYS A 28 -8.37 -13.64 6.52
N ILE A 29 -8.74 -13.24 5.32
CA ILE A 29 -7.91 -12.50 4.36
C ILE A 29 -7.99 -11.01 4.70
N TRP A 30 -6.85 -10.43 5.06
CA TRP A 30 -6.72 -9.00 5.34
C TRP A 30 -6.12 -8.27 4.15
N LEU A 31 -6.96 -7.53 3.43
CA LEU A 31 -6.55 -6.58 2.40
C LEU A 31 -5.84 -5.37 3.03
N SER A 32 -5.01 -4.68 2.27
CA SER A 32 -4.34 -3.43 2.67
C SER A 32 -4.27 -2.45 1.51
N HIS A 33 -4.00 -1.17 1.78
CA HIS A 33 -3.83 -0.14 0.75
C HIS A 33 -2.81 -0.58 -0.32
N THR A 34 -1.59 -0.97 0.09
CA THR A 34 -0.55 -1.46 -0.83
C THR A 34 -0.99 -2.69 -1.63
N GLY A 35 -1.76 -3.58 -1.00
CA GLY A 35 -2.32 -4.75 -1.66
C GLY A 35 -3.34 -4.39 -2.73
N LEU A 36 -4.24 -3.44 -2.45
CA LEU A 36 -5.19 -2.92 -3.42
C LEU A 36 -4.49 -2.15 -4.55
N GLY A 37 -3.41 -1.43 -4.28
CA GLY A 37 -2.56 -0.86 -5.34
C GLY A 37 -1.95 -1.93 -6.26
N GLY A 38 -1.77 -3.17 -5.76
CA GLY A 38 -1.38 -4.32 -6.59
C GLY A 38 -2.47 -4.78 -7.56
N LEU A 39 -3.74 -4.64 -7.18
CA LEU A 39 -4.88 -4.91 -8.07
C LEU A 39 -4.91 -3.93 -9.25
N ASP A 40 -4.65 -2.66 -8.98
CA ASP A 40 -4.60 -1.61 -10.01
C ASP A 40 -3.46 -1.87 -11.02
N ARG A 41 -2.38 -2.53 -10.60
CA ARG A 41 -1.29 -2.97 -11.48
C ARG A 41 -1.63 -4.24 -12.26
N CYS A 42 -2.14 -5.28 -11.60
CA CYS A 42 -2.47 -6.54 -12.27
C CYS A 42 -3.42 -7.40 -11.42
N PRO A 43 -4.65 -7.69 -11.89
CA PRO A 43 -5.61 -8.50 -11.14
C PRO A 43 -5.14 -9.94 -10.95
N ARG A 44 -4.42 -10.53 -11.92
CA ARG A 44 -3.84 -11.88 -11.79
C ARG A 44 -2.80 -11.94 -10.67
N CYS A 45 -1.87 -10.98 -10.62
CA CYS A 45 -0.86 -10.94 -9.56
C CYS A 45 -1.48 -10.73 -8.19
N PHE A 46 -2.47 -9.84 -8.09
CA PHE A 46 -3.24 -9.62 -6.87
C PHE A 46 -3.93 -10.91 -6.40
N TRP A 47 -4.63 -11.61 -7.29
CA TRP A 47 -5.28 -12.89 -6.98
C TRP A 47 -4.28 -13.94 -6.52
N LEU A 48 -3.15 -14.10 -7.23
CA LEU A 48 -2.08 -15.04 -6.89
C LEU A 48 -1.47 -14.75 -5.52
N GLN A 49 -1.25 -13.47 -5.20
CA GLN A 49 -0.74 -13.05 -3.89
C GLN A 49 -1.69 -13.47 -2.76
N TYR A 50 -2.97 -13.12 -2.86
CA TYR A 50 -3.92 -13.33 -1.77
C TYR A 50 -4.45 -14.76 -1.67
N ARG A 51 -4.67 -15.44 -2.80
CA ARG A 51 -5.21 -16.81 -2.83
C ARG A 51 -4.11 -17.86 -2.73
N GLN A 52 -2.99 -17.64 -3.44
CA GLN A 52 -1.93 -18.63 -3.60
C GLN A 52 -0.63 -18.26 -2.87
N GLY A 53 -0.54 -17.08 -2.24
CA GLY A 53 0.70 -16.59 -1.61
C GLY A 53 1.88 -16.51 -2.56
N ILE A 54 1.62 -16.36 -3.85
CA ILE A 54 2.64 -16.18 -4.88
C ILE A 54 2.76 -14.69 -5.10
N TYR A 55 3.83 -14.12 -4.57
CA TYR A 55 4.13 -12.70 -4.67
C TYR A 55 4.88 -12.41 -5.98
N GLN A 56 4.80 -11.16 -6.43
CA GLN A 56 5.73 -10.67 -7.45
C GLN A 56 7.17 -10.81 -6.93
N PRO A 57 8.15 -11.12 -7.79
CA PRO A 57 9.56 -11.12 -7.40
C PRO A 57 9.93 -9.83 -6.69
N GLU A 58 10.66 -9.95 -5.59
CA GLU A 58 11.11 -8.79 -4.81
C GLU A 58 12.05 -7.92 -5.65
N GLY A 59 11.78 -6.62 -5.69
CA GLY A 59 12.68 -5.64 -6.30
C GLY A 59 13.83 -5.27 -5.36
N ILE A 60 14.88 -4.65 -5.89
CA ILE A 60 15.95 -4.10 -5.06
C ILE A 60 15.42 -2.87 -4.33
N VAL A 61 15.31 -2.94 -3.01
CA VAL A 61 14.90 -1.82 -2.15
C VAL A 61 16.10 -1.24 -1.39
N SER A 62 16.12 0.08 -1.21
CA SER A 62 17.18 0.75 -0.46
C SER A 62 17.04 0.47 1.04
N ARG A 63 18.03 -0.22 1.63
CA ARG A 63 18.09 -0.43 3.09
C ARG A 63 18.31 0.88 3.87
N LEU A 64 18.80 1.93 3.21
CA LEU A 64 19.01 3.24 3.82
C LEU A 64 17.68 3.90 4.19
N ALA A 65 16.68 3.85 3.30
CA ALA A 65 15.35 4.40 3.56
C ALA A 65 14.71 3.72 4.78
N ASN A 66 14.74 2.38 4.83
CA ASN A 66 14.22 1.62 5.98
C ASN A 66 14.89 2.02 7.31
N ARG A 67 16.22 2.28 7.29
CA ARG A 67 16.93 2.74 8.50
C ARG A 67 16.52 4.16 8.87
N PHE A 68 16.27 5.02 7.89
CA PHE A 68 15.82 6.38 8.10
C PHE A 68 14.43 6.41 8.75
N ASP A 69 13.51 5.57 8.31
CA ASP A 69 12.16 5.47 8.91
C ASP A 69 12.23 5.12 10.40
N VAL A 70 13.14 4.22 10.79
CA VAL A 70 13.39 3.88 12.21
C VAL A 70 13.92 5.09 13.00
N LEU A 71 14.84 5.88 12.41
CA LEU A 71 15.38 7.08 13.06
C LEU A 71 14.29 8.14 13.26
N VAL A 72 13.46 8.37 12.25
CA VAL A 72 12.33 9.29 12.31
C VAL A 72 11.37 8.87 13.41
N LYS A 73 10.96 7.59 13.44
CA LYS A 73 10.07 7.06 14.47
C LYS A 73 10.61 7.26 15.88
N HIS A 74 11.87 6.88 16.12
CA HIS A 74 12.51 7.11 17.42
C HIS A 74 12.60 8.59 17.79
N TYR A 75 12.82 9.47 16.82
CA TYR A 75 12.87 10.91 17.08
C TYR A 75 11.50 11.44 17.49
N PHE A 76 10.43 11.06 16.79
CA PHE A 76 9.06 11.43 17.14
C PHE A 76 8.66 10.88 18.51
N ASP A 77 8.98 9.62 18.80
CA ASP A 77 8.67 8.98 20.08
C ASP A 77 9.26 9.71 21.31
N ARG A 78 10.34 10.49 21.15
CA ARG A 78 10.90 11.32 22.24
C ARG A 78 9.97 12.43 22.70
N PHE A 79 9.05 12.86 21.85
CA PHE A 79 8.07 13.91 22.12
C PHE A 79 6.69 13.32 22.44
N ARG A 80 6.53 11.99 22.36
CA ARG A 80 5.23 11.36 22.61
C ARG A 80 4.85 11.46 24.08
N GLY A 81 3.61 11.86 24.34
CA GLY A 81 3.11 12.07 25.71
C GLY A 81 3.50 13.41 26.32
N THR A 82 4.19 14.28 25.57
CA THR A 82 4.34 15.70 25.91
C THR A 82 3.32 16.54 25.12
N ASP A 83 3.23 17.82 25.43
CA ASP A 83 2.46 18.79 24.64
C ASP A 83 3.29 19.43 23.50
N GLU A 84 4.50 18.92 23.26
CA GLU A 84 5.43 19.42 22.24
C GLU A 84 5.43 18.52 21.01
N LEU A 85 5.52 19.13 19.83
CA LEU A 85 5.82 18.43 18.59
C LEU A 85 7.33 18.39 18.35
N PRO A 86 7.85 17.38 17.62
CA PRO A 86 9.24 17.39 17.20
C PRO A 86 9.58 18.70 16.47
N PRO A 87 10.68 19.41 16.82
CA PRO A 87 11.05 20.69 16.22
C PRO A 87 11.07 20.70 14.68
N ILE A 88 11.36 19.54 14.07
CA ILE A 88 11.40 19.38 12.61
C ILE A 88 10.03 19.55 11.92
N VAL A 89 8.92 19.44 12.66
CA VAL A 89 7.54 19.65 12.17
C VAL A 89 6.79 20.73 12.95
N ALA A 90 7.37 21.27 14.01
CA ALA A 90 6.77 22.34 14.80
C ALA A 90 6.43 23.54 13.88
N GLY A 91 5.23 24.10 14.05
CA GLY A 91 4.72 25.19 13.23
C GLY A 91 4.22 24.80 11.83
N HIS A 92 4.41 23.54 11.40
CA HIS A 92 3.93 23.03 10.11
C HIS A 92 2.71 22.13 10.24
N VAL A 93 2.55 21.48 11.38
CA VAL A 93 1.40 20.63 11.73
C VAL A 93 0.81 21.07 13.08
N GLU A 94 -0.41 20.63 13.36
CA GLU A 94 -1.14 20.98 14.58
C GLU A 94 -1.57 19.71 15.34
N GLY A 95 -1.55 19.82 16.67
CA GLY A 95 -1.93 18.75 17.58
C GLY A 95 -0.74 18.24 18.36
N ARG A 96 -0.94 17.11 19.04
CA ARG A 96 0.11 16.36 19.75
C ARG A 96 0.19 14.95 19.19
N LEU A 97 1.33 14.29 19.36
CA LEU A 97 1.47 12.88 18.99
C LEU A 97 0.48 12.03 19.81
N GLU A 98 -0.21 11.09 19.16
CA GLU A 98 -1.10 10.16 19.84
C GLU A 98 -0.33 9.38 20.92
N SER A 99 -0.89 9.32 22.13
CA SER A 99 -0.27 8.64 23.26
C SER A 99 -1.32 7.91 24.11
N PRO A 100 -1.24 6.57 24.27
CA PRO A 100 -0.33 5.68 23.55
C PRO A 100 -0.64 5.64 22.05
N PHE A 101 0.39 5.49 21.22
CA PHE A 101 0.21 5.38 19.77
C PHE A 101 -0.35 4.01 19.40
N GLN A 102 -1.48 3.99 18.70
CA GLN A 102 -1.99 2.79 18.08
C GLN A 102 -1.55 2.76 16.61
N GLU A 103 -0.63 1.86 16.30
CA GLU A 103 -0.03 1.78 14.97
C GLU A 103 -0.91 0.98 13.99
N GLU A 104 -1.52 -0.12 14.45
CA GLU A 104 -2.29 -1.04 13.61
C GLU A 104 -3.80 -0.91 13.81
N TYR A 105 -4.53 -0.89 12.70
CA TYR A 105 -5.98 -0.78 12.66
C TYR A 105 -6.58 -1.84 11.73
N PHE A 106 -7.79 -2.27 12.08
CA PHE A 106 -8.52 -3.31 11.38
C PHE A 106 -9.96 -2.87 11.14
N TYR A 107 -10.49 -3.24 9.98
CA TYR A 107 -11.89 -3.12 9.62
C TYR A 107 -12.39 -4.48 9.14
N ARG A 108 -13.35 -5.06 9.85
CA ARG A 108 -13.95 -6.35 9.47
C ARG A 108 -15.02 -6.10 8.42
N VAL A 109 -14.89 -6.75 7.27
CA VAL A 109 -15.92 -6.72 6.22
C VAL A 109 -16.95 -7.82 6.49
N ASP A 110 -16.50 -9.06 6.62
CA ASP A 110 -17.33 -10.24 6.92
C ASP A 110 -16.48 -11.29 7.67
N ASP A 111 -16.81 -12.58 7.59
CA ASP A 111 -16.06 -13.68 8.22
C ASP A 111 -14.77 -14.06 7.47
N GLN A 112 -14.74 -13.87 6.15
CA GLN A 112 -13.64 -14.25 5.27
C GLN A 112 -12.68 -13.09 4.99
N TYR A 113 -13.17 -11.86 4.96
CA TYR A 113 -12.40 -10.68 4.55
C TYR A 113 -12.37 -9.59 5.61
N GLY A 114 -11.31 -8.78 5.54
CA GLY A 114 -11.14 -7.56 6.29
C GLY A 114 -10.14 -6.64 5.60
N PHE A 115 -10.05 -5.41 6.07
CA PHE A 115 -9.06 -4.43 5.65
C PHE A 115 -8.21 -4.03 6.85
N LYS A 116 -6.90 -3.93 6.65
CA LYS A 116 -5.96 -3.52 7.70
C LYS A 116 -5.00 -2.47 7.17
N GLY A 117 -4.52 -1.64 8.08
CA GLY A 117 -3.51 -0.63 7.80
C GLY A 117 -2.64 -0.41 9.02
N LYS A 118 -1.45 0.10 8.74
CA LYS A 118 -0.46 0.46 9.73
C LYS A 118 -0.07 1.91 9.47
N LEU A 119 -0.40 2.80 10.41
CA LEU A 119 -0.08 4.21 10.33
C LEU A 119 1.39 4.39 10.72
N ASP A 120 2.06 5.37 10.13
CA ASP A 120 3.40 5.76 10.56
C ASP A 120 3.32 6.60 11.83
N GLU A 121 2.38 7.55 11.86
CA GLU A 121 2.14 8.45 12.99
C GLU A 121 0.68 8.98 12.97
N CYS A 122 0.20 9.46 14.11
CA CYS A 122 -1.09 10.14 14.21
C CYS A 122 -1.04 11.33 15.17
N LEU A 123 -1.61 12.46 14.75
CA LEU A 123 -1.77 13.64 15.60
C LEU A 123 -3.18 13.69 16.17
N VAL A 124 -3.30 14.12 17.42
CA VAL A 124 -4.56 14.43 18.08
C VAL A 124 -4.68 15.93 18.24
N ARG A 125 -5.69 16.52 17.61
CA ARG A 125 -5.97 17.97 17.65
C ARG A 125 -6.73 18.34 18.93
N ALA A 126 -6.78 19.65 19.22
CA ALA A 126 -7.44 20.17 20.42
C ALA A 126 -8.97 19.90 20.44
N ASP A 127 -9.59 19.77 19.27
CA ASP A 127 -11.00 19.40 19.10
C ASP A 127 -11.27 17.90 19.26
N GLY A 128 -10.25 17.09 19.56
CA GLY A 128 -10.35 15.64 19.74
C GLY A 128 -10.34 14.85 18.43
N THR A 129 -10.12 15.49 17.27
CA THR A 129 -9.99 14.80 16.00
C THR A 129 -8.58 14.28 15.75
N TYR A 130 -8.49 13.23 14.93
CA TYR A 130 -7.26 12.52 14.59
C TYR A 130 -6.81 12.87 13.17
N THR A 131 -5.53 13.17 13.00
CA THR A 131 -4.91 13.47 11.71
C THR A 131 -3.88 12.40 11.39
N PRO A 132 -4.08 11.53 10.38
CA PRO A 132 -3.08 10.56 9.98
C PRO A 132 -1.87 11.25 9.36
N VAL A 133 -0.69 10.73 9.69
CA VAL A 133 0.58 11.20 9.17
C VAL A 133 1.32 10.03 8.54
N ASP A 134 1.93 10.29 7.40
CA ASP A 134 2.75 9.34 6.67
C ASP A 134 4.13 9.95 6.36
N HIS A 135 5.18 9.21 6.68
CA HIS A 135 6.56 9.64 6.54
C HIS A 135 7.13 9.18 5.20
N LYS A 136 7.67 10.12 4.43
CA LYS A 136 8.22 9.85 3.10
C LYS A 136 9.69 10.23 3.02
N THR A 137 10.57 9.24 2.94
CA THR A 137 11.96 9.46 2.56
C THR A 137 12.05 9.57 1.04
N SER A 138 12.50 10.72 0.52
CA SER A 138 12.56 10.98 -0.92
C SER A 138 13.99 11.18 -1.40
N SER A 139 14.33 10.60 -2.55
CA SER A 139 15.56 10.91 -3.29
C SER A 139 15.41 12.08 -4.26
N SER A 140 14.17 12.52 -4.51
CA SER A 140 13.84 13.62 -5.41
C SER A 140 13.28 14.79 -4.61
N ASP A 141 13.54 16.02 -5.05
CA ASP A 141 13.09 17.21 -4.35
C ASP A 141 11.54 17.31 -4.32
N PRO A 142 10.91 17.13 -3.14
CA PRO A 142 9.45 17.12 -3.02
C PRO A 142 8.82 18.50 -3.27
N ARG A 143 9.62 19.58 -3.30
CA ARG A 143 9.18 20.96 -3.60
C ARG A 143 8.83 21.14 -5.08
N ILE A 144 9.43 20.34 -5.96
CA ILE A 144 9.32 20.48 -7.43
C ILE A 144 8.39 19.40 -8.01
N GLU A 145 8.34 18.22 -7.40
CA GLU A 145 7.63 17.07 -7.97
C GLU A 145 6.11 17.09 -7.73
N ARG A 146 5.34 16.86 -8.81
CA ARG A 146 3.87 16.74 -8.80
C ARG A 146 3.34 15.33 -9.11
N ALA A 147 4.18 14.38 -9.47
CA ALA A 147 3.74 13.13 -10.11
C ALA A 147 3.18 12.06 -9.15
N MET A 148 3.42 12.17 -7.85
CA MET A 148 3.13 11.09 -6.88
C MET A 148 1.84 11.28 -6.05
N TYR A 149 0.95 12.22 -6.40
CA TYR A 149 -0.19 12.57 -5.53
C TYR A 149 -1.25 11.46 -5.37
N ALA A 150 -1.49 10.63 -6.40
CA ALA A 150 -2.63 9.71 -6.36
C ALA A 150 -2.47 8.57 -5.35
N SER A 151 -1.34 7.85 -5.35
CA SER A 151 -1.11 6.74 -4.40
C SER A 151 -0.98 7.25 -2.96
N TYR A 152 -0.37 8.42 -2.76
CA TYR A 152 -0.26 9.02 -1.43
C TYR A 152 -1.61 9.52 -0.90
N GLN A 153 -2.46 10.09 -1.75
CA GLN A 153 -3.84 10.43 -1.40
C GLN A 153 -4.60 9.19 -0.93
N GLU A 154 -4.57 8.13 -1.74
CA GLU A 154 -5.24 6.88 -1.43
C GLU A 154 -4.76 6.20 -0.13
N GLN A 155 -3.51 6.44 0.26
CA GLN A 155 -2.95 5.94 1.52
C GLN A 155 -3.52 6.71 2.72
N LEU A 156 -3.56 8.04 2.64
CA LEU A 156 -4.17 8.87 3.68
C LEU A 156 -5.69 8.61 3.79
N ASP A 157 -6.37 8.39 2.67
CA ASP A 157 -7.79 8.00 2.66
C ASP A 157 -8.00 6.68 3.40
N ALA A 158 -7.14 5.69 3.17
CA ALA A 158 -7.17 4.40 3.87
C ALA A 158 -6.94 4.55 5.37
N TYR A 159 -6.04 5.43 5.80
CA TYR A 159 -5.80 5.72 7.21
C TYR A 159 -7.00 6.43 7.85
N ALA A 160 -7.55 7.45 7.20
CA ALA A 160 -8.75 8.13 7.68
C ALA A 160 -9.92 7.15 7.84
N PHE A 161 -10.16 6.30 6.84
CA PHE A 161 -11.21 5.27 6.89
C PHE A 161 -11.03 4.32 8.07
N LEU A 162 -9.79 3.88 8.33
CA LEU A 162 -9.47 2.98 9.43
C LEU A 162 -9.63 3.64 10.79
N LEU A 163 -9.21 4.90 10.94
CA LEU A 163 -9.41 5.69 12.15
C LEU A 163 -10.91 5.82 12.47
N GLU A 164 -11.72 6.28 11.49
CA GLU A 164 -13.16 6.47 11.68
C GLU A 164 -13.87 5.16 12.01
N SER A 165 -13.52 4.08 11.31
CA SER A 165 -14.07 2.74 11.54
C SER A 165 -13.71 2.16 12.91
N ASN A 166 -12.71 2.74 13.60
CA ASN A 166 -12.27 2.35 14.93
C ASN A 166 -12.64 3.41 15.99
N GLY A 167 -13.63 4.27 15.70
CA GLY A 167 -14.17 5.23 16.68
C GLY A 167 -13.28 6.47 16.91
N LYS A 168 -12.31 6.72 16.02
CA LYS A 168 -11.45 7.90 16.07
C LYS A 168 -11.90 8.90 14.98
N PRO A 169 -12.63 9.98 15.34
CA PRO A 169 -13.10 10.95 14.36
C PRO A 169 -11.90 11.65 13.72
N THR A 170 -11.89 11.77 12.39
CA THR A 170 -10.75 12.37 11.69
C THR A 170 -10.92 13.88 11.53
N SER A 171 -9.81 14.58 11.33
CA SER A 171 -9.80 16.01 11.04
C SER A 171 -10.15 16.35 9.59
N GLY A 172 -10.47 15.35 8.76
CA GLY A 172 -10.73 15.50 7.32
C GLY A 172 -9.50 15.83 6.46
N ILE A 173 -8.31 15.80 7.05
CA ILE A 173 -7.02 16.02 6.39
C ILE A 173 -6.01 14.98 6.85
N GLY A 174 -4.93 14.80 6.09
CA GLY A 174 -3.75 14.04 6.49
C GLY A 174 -2.47 14.72 6.01
N HIS A 175 -1.35 14.38 6.64
CA HIS A 175 -0.05 14.96 6.31
C HIS A 175 0.90 13.92 5.71
N LEU A 176 1.53 14.30 4.60
CA LEU A 176 2.73 13.66 4.08
C LEU A 176 3.92 14.49 4.53
N ILE A 177 4.82 13.90 5.31
CA ILE A 177 6.04 14.56 5.78
C ILE A 177 7.20 14.00 4.97
N TYR A 178 7.70 14.80 4.04
CA TYR A 178 8.84 14.42 3.20
C TYR A 178 10.15 14.79 3.88
N TYR A 179 11.08 13.84 3.89
CA TYR A 179 12.46 14.02 4.29
C TYR A 179 13.34 13.88 3.06
N TYR A 180 14.02 14.95 2.68
CA TYR A 180 14.86 15.02 1.50
C TYR A 180 16.27 15.47 1.90
N PRO A 181 17.33 14.71 1.59
CA PRO A 181 18.70 15.16 1.79
C PRO A 181 18.99 16.30 0.81
N ASP A 182 19.07 17.53 1.32
CA ASP A 182 19.40 18.69 0.51
C ASP A 182 20.90 18.75 0.22
N SER A 183 21.30 19.54 -0.76
CA SER A 183 22.70 19.69 -1.13
C SER A 183 23.52 20.22 0.04
N THR A 184 24.60 19.52 0.41
CA THR A 184 25.59 19.97 1.38
C THR A 184 26.98 19.98 0.75
N GLU A 185 27.74 21.05 0.95
CA GLU A 185 29.17 21.09 0.58
C GLU A 185 30.04 20.37 1.62
N ASP A 186 29.52 20.19 2.84
CA ASP A 186 30.27 19.74 4.00
C ASP A 186 29.73 18.40 4.55
N LEU A 187 29.82 17.36 3.71
CA LEU A 187 29.21 16.05 3.98
C LEU A 187 29.70 15.38 5.27
N HIS A 188 30.95 15.66 5.70
CA HIS A 188 31.52 15.04 6.90
C HIS A 188 30.94 15.59 8.21
N ASN A 189 30.34 16.78 8.17
CA ASN A 189 29.60 17.38 9.29
C ASN A 189 28.10 17.09 9.25
N GLY A 190 27.64 16.36 8.24
CA GLY A 190 26.28 15.85 8.12
C GLY A 190 25.61 16.20 6.81
N VAL A 191 24.47 15.55 6.58
CA VAL A 191 23.58 15.86 5.46
C VAL A 191 22.46 16.75 5.97
N GLN A 192 22.31 17.94 5.39
CA GLN A 192 21.19 18.80 5.70
C GLN A 192 19.90 18.13 5.21
N MET A 193 18.97 17.88 6.13
CA MET A 193 17.66 17.32 5.78
C MET A 193 16.65 18.45 5.61
N ALA A 194 16.16 18.63 4.38
CA ALA A 194 14.98 19.43 4.13
C ALA A 194 13.72 18.64 4.51
N VAL A 195 12.82 19.27 5.27
CA VAL A 195 11.51 18.71 5.60
C VAL A 195 10.41 19.52 4.96
N VAL A 196 9.54 18.83 4.24
CA VAL A 196 8.42 19.43 3.53
C VAL A 196 7.14 18.71 3.94
N VAL A 197 6.23 19.45 4.55
CA VAL A 197 4.90 18.94 4.92
C VAL A 197 3.93 19.27 3.79
N LYS A 198 3.27 18.25 3.25
CA LYS A 198 2.13 18.41 2.34
C LYS A 198 0.86 17.94 3.04
N THR A 199 -0.14 18.81 3.09
CA THR A 199 -1.45 18.50 3.68
C THR A 199 -2.45 18.22 2.58
N LEU A 200 -3.13 17.08 2.67
CA LEU A 200 -4.15 16.66 1.72
C LEU A 200 -5.49 16.49 2.44
N LYS A 201 -6.59 16.81 1.74
CA LYS A 201 -7.93 16.48 2.22
C LYS A 201 -8.14 14.98 2.07
N THR A 202 -8.62 14.30 3.11
CA THR A 202 -8.89 12.86 3.06
C THR A 202 -10.32 12.58 2.57
N ASP A 203 -10.50 11.48 1.85
CA ASP A 203 -11.79 10.94 1.41
C ASP A 203 -11.92 9.47 1.86
N PRO A 204 -12.30 9.20 3.12
CA PRO A 204 -12.46 7.84 3.63
C PRO A 204 -13.56 7.05 2.91
N LEU A 205 -14.52 7.74 2.26
CA LEU A 205 -15.61 7.08 1.52
C LEU A 205 -15.10 6.40 0.24
N SER A 206 -13.95 6.83 -0.29
CA SER A 206 -13.33 6.23 -1.48
C SER A 206 -12.80 4.79 -1.24
N VAL A 207 -12.60 4.41 0.02
CA VAL A 207 -11.88 3.18 0.40
C VAL A 207 -12.76 1.94 0.28
N LEU A 208 -14.01 1.99 0.75
CA LEU A 208 -14.90 0.83 0.76
C LEU A 208 -15.19 0.26 -0.66
N PRO A 209 -15.43 1.08 -1.70
CA PRO A 209 -15.53 0.58 -3.08
C PRO A 209 -14.28 -0.18 -3.55
N ARG A 210 -13.08 0.28 -3.18
CA ARG A 210 -11.82 -0.38 -3.55
C ARG A 210 -11.66 -1.74 -2.85
N ILE A 211 -12.02 -1.80 -1.56
CA ILE A 211 -12.06 -3.07 -0.80
C ILE A 211 -13.01 -4.05 -1.49
N LYS A 212 -14.24 -3.61 -1.82
CA LYS A 212 -15.24 -4.46 -2.49
C LYS A 212 -14.74 -4.97 -3.84
N ARG A 213 -14.13 -4.11 -4.67
CA ARG A 213 -13.51 -4.51 -5.95
C ARG A 213 -12.43 -5.58 -5.75
N GLY A 214 -11.59 -5.42 -4.73
CA GLY A 214 -10.60 -6.43 -4.35
C GLY A 214 -11.24 -7.78 -4.01
N ILE A 215 -12.25 -7.78 -3.14
CA ILE A 215 -12.98 -9.00 -2.76
C ILE A 215 -13.60 -9.68 -3.97
N THR A 216 -14.29 -8.92 -4.83
CA THR A 216 -14.89 -9.47 -6.07
C THR A 216 -13.86 -10.21 -6.90
N VAL A 217 -12.66 -9.66 -7.10
CA VAL A 217 -11.60 -10.35 -7.85
C VAL A 217 -11.15 -11.62 -7.15
N LEU A 218 -11.02 -11.62 -5.82
CA LEU A 218 -10.61 -12.80 -5.06
C LEU A 218 -11.63 -13.94 -5.10
N GLU A 219 -12.90 -13.63 -5.30
CA GLU A 219 -13.99 -14.61 -5.37
C GLU A 219 -14.15 -15.25 -6.76
N GLN A 220 -13.57 -14.65 -7.79
CA GLN A 220 -13.56 -15.22 -9.14
C GLN A 220 -12.45 -16.28 -9.31
N PRO A 221 -12.55 -17.12 -10.36
CA PRO A 221 -11.40 -17.85 -10.87
C PRO A 221 -10.21 -16.92 -11.16
N ILE A 222 -9.01 -17.48 -11.31
CA ILE A 222 -7.81 -16.70 -11.60
C ILE A 222 -8.06 -15.77 -12.81
N PRO A 223 -7.94 -14.45 -12.65
CA PRO A 223 -8.25 -13.51 -13.71
C PRO A 223 -7.12 -13.43 -14.75
N ASP A 224 -7.41 -12.82 -15.89
CA ASP A 224 -6.40 -12.47 -16.88
C ASP A 224 -5.41 -11.43 -16.35
N PRO A 225 -4.16 -11.41 -16.87
CA PRO A 225 -3.19 -10.44 -16.41
C PRO A 225 -3.53 -9.07 -17.00
N SER A 226 -3.03 -7.99 -16.39
CA SER A 226 -2.99 -6.71 -17.11
C SER A 226 -2.04 -6.85 -18.31
N PRO A 227 -2.40 -6.28 -19.48
CA PRO A 227 -1.55 -6.31 -20.66
C PRO A 227 -0.21 -5.58 -20.47
N GLU A 228 -0.11 -4.66 -19.50
CA GLU A 228 1.08 -3.89 -19.14
C GLU A 228 1.87 -4.53 -17.98
N CYS A 229 1.41 -5.67 -17.45
CA CYS A 229 2.05 -6.29 -16.30
C CYS A 229 3.42 -6.89 -16.67
N VAL A 230 4.49 -6.17 -16.36
CA VAL A 230 5.88 -6.56 -16.66
C VAL A 230 6.25 -7.96 -16.15
N PHE A 231 5.70 -8.37 -15.00
CA PHE A 231 5.98 -9.70 -14.43
C PHE A 231 5.26 -10.82 -15.19
N CYS A 232 4.01 -10.60 -15.59
CA CYS A 232 3.27 -11.58 -16.39
C CYS A 232 3.87 -11.71 -17.79
N ILE A 233 4.23 -10.58 -18.41
CA ILE A 233 4.95 -10.55 -19.70
C ILE A 233 6.28 -11.30 -19.58
N TRP A 234 7.07 -11.03 -18.54
CA TRP A 234 8.33 -11.72 -18.30
C TRP A 234 8.12 -13.23 -18.15
N ARG A 235 7.15 -13.66 -17.33
CA ARG A 235 6.82 -15.08 -17.12
C ARG A 235 6.44 -15.77 -18.43
N GLU A 236 5.60 -15.13 -19.25
CA GLU A 236 5.20 -15.66 -20.54
C GLU A 236 6.40 -15.82 -21.49
N ARG A 237 7.25 -14.78 -21.59
CA ARG A 237 8.48 -14.84 -22.39
C ARG A 237 9.41 -15.96 -21.95
N VAL A 238 9.61 -16.16 -20.65
CA VAL A 238 10.41 -17.27 -20.11
C VAL A 238 9.79 -18.61 -20.46
N GLY A 239 8.47 -18.74 -20.35
CA GLY A 239 7.74 -19.97 -20.68
C GLY A 239 7.93 -20.44 -22.13
N ASN A 240 8.21 -19.53 -23.06
CA ASN A 240 8.52 -19.86 -24.46
C ASN A 240 9.87 -20.56 -24.66
N PHE A 241 10.80 -20.40 -23.71
CA PHE A 241 12.13 -21.03 -23.76
C PHE A 241 12.29 -22.15 -22.74
N ILE A 242 11.56 -22.07 -21.63
CA ILE A 242 11.61 -23.03 -20.53
C ILE A 242 10.17 -23.52 -20.28
N PRO A 243 9.75 -24.62 -20.93
CA PRO A 243 8.43 -25.17 -20.71
C PRO A 243 8.26 -25.60 -19.24
N ALA A 244 7.03 -25.50 -18.73
CA ALA A 244 6.72 -25.99 -17.39
C ALA A 244 7.11 -27.47 -17.28
N LYS A 245 7.76 -27.86 -16.17
CA LYS A 245 7.92 -29.28 -15.86
C LYS A 245 6.52 -29.86 -15.69
N LEU A 246 6.18 -30.83 -16.56
CA LEU A 246 4.97 -31.66 -16.48
C LEU A 246 4.89 -32.38 -15.13
#